data_AF-A0A947EZZ0-F1
#
_entry.id   AF-A0A947EZZ0-F1
#
_cell.length_a   1.000
_cell.length_b   1.000
_cell.length_c   1.000
_cell.angle_alpha   90.00
_cell.angle_beta   90.00
_cell.angle_gamma   90.00
#
_symmetry.space_group_name_H-M   'P 1'
#
loop_
_entity.id
_entity.type
_entity.pdbx_description
1 polymer ?
#
loop_
_entity_poly.entity_id
_entity_poly.type
_entity_poly.pdbx_seq_one_letter_code
_entity_poly.pdbx_strand_id
1 'polypeptide(L)'
;FLLSARGNPLTKAVRKGDKVVMHLSSGKDIMLSPLKTLKKENKISQEGLVAMDQIQAHTDKLECYTCHATWAPQCYGCHVKVDYSEGKQNPDYLASSKHHVNGKTGEVDTLKDFLVDGEVTETRSYLRWEDPALSQNGEGRVSPTIPGCQVSLTVIGKEGNTLLQNHIFKIPNAEGAGEEGINAITMSPVQPHTVSKASRTCESCHSSLKAMGRGINGGKYFADQTKTTIVDLMRADKTLLPKQVDEQIPAIPNLKHEFSVMIDENGTQVQTVGNHWKLSQALDNETRAKLDRSGACLSCHQEIPNEDLAVSLMVHTAKFAGVTIDNSMHKSIVNKSILLGAWVQVLGGLFLGGVVVYLYMRRRKQMRCKKD
;
A
#
# COMPACT_ATOMS: atom_id res chain seq x y z
N PHE A 1 -6.03 -33.78 7.86
CA PHE A 1 -6.23 -32.32 7.92
C PHE A 1 -5.00 -31.63 7.35
N LEU A 2 -5.11 -30.37 6.93
CA LEU A 2 -3.98 -29.51 6.59
C LEU A 2 -3.49 -28.77 7.84
N LEU A 3 -2.26 -28.28 7.80
CA LEU A 3 -1.71 -27.44 8.87
C LEU A 3 -1.82 -25.97 8.50
N SER A 4 -2.04 -25.12 9.50
CA SER A 4 -1.86 -23.68 9.35
C SER A 4 -0.37 -23.35 9.24
N ALA A 5 -0.05 -22.08 8.92
CA ALA A 5 1.33 -21.60 8.91
C ALA A 5 2.06 -21.79 10.26
N ARG A 6 1.32 -21.89 11.37
CA ARG A 6 1.86 -22.12 12.72
C ARG A 6 1.89 -23.59 13.11
N GLY A 7 1.62 -24.51 12.17
CA GLY A 7 1.58 -25.95 12.44
C GLY A 7 0.30 -26.43 13.13
N ASN A 8 -0.70 -25.57 13.30
CA ASN A 8 -1.95 -25.97 13.97
C ASN A 8 -2.83 -26.78 13.01
N PRO A 9 -3.50 -27.84 13.48
CA PRO A 9 -4.41 -28.62 12.66
C PRO A 9 -5.63 -27.80 12.22
N LEU A 10 -5.80 -27.62 10.92
CA LEU A 10 -7.04 -27.10 10.33
C LEU A 10 -8.00 -28.27 10.14
N THR A 11 -8.72 -28.63 11.22
CA THR A 11 -9.58 -29.83 11.27
C THR A 11 -10.66 -29.86 10.19
N LYS A 12 -11.06 -28.69 9.68
CA LYS A 12 -12.04 -28.53 8.61
C LYS A 12 -11.44 -28.56 7.20
N ALA A 13 -10.13 -28.43 7.05
CA ALA A 13 -9.45 -28.51 5.75
C ALA A 13 -8.75 -29.86 5.60
N VAL A 14 -9.23 -30.73 4.71
CA VAL A 14 -8.75 -32.10 4.55
C VAL A 14 -8.22 -32.32 3.14
N ARG A 15 -7.00 -32.85 3.02
CA ARG A 15 -6.47 -33.27 1.71
C ARG A 15 -7.14 -34.58 1.27
N LYS A 16 -7.65 -34.61 0.04
CA LYS A 16 -8.19 -35.81 -0.62
C LYS A 16 -7.53 -35.95 -2.00
N GLY A 17 -6.48 -36.78 -2.08
CA GLY A 17 -5.62 -36.86 -3.25
C GLY A 17 -4.95 -35.52 -3.56
N ASP A 18 -5.19 -34.99 -4.77
CA ASP A 18 -4.67 -33.70 -5.25
C ASP A 18 -5.64 -32.53 -5.02
N LYS A 19 -6.72 -32.75 -4.25
CA LYS A 19 -7.69 -31.71 -3.89
C LYS A 19 -7.71 -31.46 -2.39
N VAL A 20 -8.29 -30.33 -2.00
CA VAL A 20 -8.60 -29.99 -0.62
C VAL A 20 -10.12 -29.93 -0.47
N VAL A 21 -10.64 -30.61 0.55
CA VAL A 21 -12.04 -30.53 0.98
C VAL A 21 -12.09 -29.58 2.16
N MET A 22 -12.93 -28.55 2.08
CA MET A 22 -13.22 -27.65 3.19
C MET A 22 -14.62 -27.92 3.73
N HIS A 23 -14.70 -28.41 4.96
CA HIS A 23 -15.94 -28.71 5.67
C HIS A 23 -16.46 -27.43 6.36
N LEU A 24 -17.53 -26.83 5.84
CA LEU A 24 -18.07 -25.59 6.39
C LEU A 24 -18.96 -25.83 7.61
N SER A 25 -19.07 -24.83 8.48
CA SER A 25 -19.99 -24.86 9.63
C SER A 25 -21.46 -24.99 9.22
N SER A 26 -21.81 -24.67 7.97
CA SER A 26 -23.14 -24.88 7.39
C SER A 26 -23.46 -26.34 7.03
N GLY A 27 -22.50 -27.26 7.21
CA GLY A 27 -22.62 -28.66 6.80
C GLY A 27 -22.33 -28.93 5.32
N LYS A 28 -21.98 -27.91 4.54
CA LYS A 28 -21.58 -28.04 3.13
C LYS A 28 -20.08 -28.30 2.99
N ASP A 29 -19.72 -29.07 1.96
CA ASP A 29 -18.34 -29.28 1.56
C ASP A 29 -18.00 -28.45 0.33
N ILE A 30 -16.84 -27.77 0.37
CA ILE A 30 -16.26 -27.09 -0.79
C ILE A 30 -15.01 -27.83 -1.23
N MET A 31 -14.95 -28.17 -2.52
CA MET A 31 -13.76 -28.75 -3.15
C MET A 31 -12.88 -27.63 -3.72
N LEU A 32 -11.64 -27.56 -3.25
CA LEU A 32 -10.63 -26.61 -3.69
C LEU A 32 -9.53 -27.32 -4.47
N SER A 33 -9.11 -26.72 -5.59
CA SER A 33 -7.96 -27.17 -6.38
C SER A 33 -6.72 -26.37 -5.98
N PRO A 34 -5.65 -27.01 -5.49
CA PRO A 34 -4.38 -26.34 -5.20
C PRO A 34 -3.78 -25.67 -6.44
N LEU A 35 -3.01 -24.60 -6.23
CA LEU A 35 -2.33 -23.86 -7.30
C LEU A 35 -1.44 -24.76 -8.17
N LYS A 36 -0.75 -25.73 -7.58
CA LYS A 36 0.09 -26.70 -8.31
C LYS A 36 -0.73 -27.52 -9.34
N THR A 37 -1.95 -27.92 -8.96
CA THR A 37 -2.88 -28.64 -9.85
C THR A 37 -3.38 -27.72 -10.96
N LEU A 38 -3.78 -26.49 -10.61
CA LEU A 38 -4.22 -25.50 -11.60
C LEU A 38 -3.13 -25.17 -12.62
N LYS A 39 -1.86 -25.10 -12.19
CA LYS A 39 -0.71 -24.90 -13.09
C LYS A 39 -0.58 -26.05 -14.09
N LYS A 40 -0.60 -27.30 -13.61
CA LYS A 40 -0.49 -28.50 -14.46
C LYS A 40 -1.61 -28.58 -15.49
N GLU A 41 -2.81 -28.13 -15.12
CA GLU A 41 -3.99 -28.10 -15.98
C GLU A 41 -4.08 -26.85 -16.87
N ASN A 42 -3.07 -25.96 -16.86
CA ASN A 42 -3.07 -24.68 -17.59
C ASN A 42 -4.28 -23.79 -17.28
N LYS A 43 -4.71 -23.75 -16.01
CA LYS A 43 -5.88 -22.98 -15.52
C LYS A 43 -5.50 -21.69 -14.77
N ILE A 44 -4.23 -21.32 -14.75
CA ILE A 44 -3.74 -20.06 -14.18
C ILE A 44 -3.63 -19.04 -15.31
N SER A 45 -4.04 -17.80 -15.08
CA SER A 45 -3.86 -16.72 -16.06
C SER A 45 -2.39 -16.44 -16.31
N GLN A 46 -2.08 -15.80 -17.44
CA GLN A 46 -0.70 -15.43 -17.75
C GLN A 46 -0.11 -14.50 -16.70
N GLU A 47 -0.89 -13.53 -16.21
CA GLU A 47 -0.52 -12.62 -15.14
C GLU A 47 -0.25 -13.39 -13.84
N GLY A 48 -1.09 -14.39 -13.53
CA GLY A 48 -0.91 -15.25 -12.36
C GLY A 48 0.37 -16.09 -12.45
N LEU A 49 0.72 -16.60 -13.64
CA LEU A 49 1.97 -17.33 -13.87
C LEU A 49 3.18 -16.42 -13.72
N VAL A 50 3.16 -15.22 -14.32
CA VAL A 50 4.27 -14.26 -14.16
C VAL A 50 4.41 -13.87 -12.69
N ALA A 51 3.32 -13.49 -12.04
CA ALA A 51 3.34 -12.97 -10.67
C ALA A 51 3.74 -14.03 -9.64
N MET A 52 3.22 -15.26 -9.73
CA MET A 52 3.36 -16.28 -8.68
C MET A 52 4.38 -17.39 -9.00
N ASP A 53 4.79 -17.56 -10.26
CA ASP A 53 5.71 -18.62 -10.66
C ASP A 53 7.09 -18.09 -11.07
N GLN A 54 7.14 -16.92 -11.71
CA GLN A 54 8.40 -16.35 -12.22
C GLN A 54 9.03 -15.35 -11.25
N ILE A 55 8.21 -14.62 -10.48
CA ILE A 55 8.69 -13.59 -9.56
C ILE A 55 8.70 -14.16 -8.13
N GLN A 56 9.83 -14.76 -7.76
CA GLN A 56 10.01 -15.39 -6.44
C GLN A 56 9.78 -14.40 -5.27
N ALA A 57 10.06 -13.12 -5.44
CA ALA A 57 9.80 -12.11 -4.41
C ALA A 57 8.31 -12.06 -4.01
N HIS A 58 7.39 -12.30 -4.93
CA HIS A 58 5.96 -12.31 -4.62
C HIS A 58 5.54 -13.49 -3.74
N THR A 59 6.15 -14.67 -3.92
CA THR A 59 5.84 -15.84 -3.09
C THR A 59 6.55 -15.80 -1.74
N ASP A 60 7.73 -15.22 -1.70
CA ASP A 60 8.59 -15.27 -0.52
C ASP A 60 8.33 -14.11 0.44
N LYS A 61 7.90 -12.96 -0.08
CA LYS A 61 7.76 -11.71 0.69
C LYS A 61 6.34 -11.20 0.81
N LEU A 62 5.42 -11.53 -0.10
CA LEU A 62 4.03 -11.09 0.02
C LEU A 62 3.18 -12.10 0.76
N GLU A 63 2.13 -11.59 1.36
CA GLU A 63 0.94 -12.38 1.69
C GLU A 63 0.09 -12.61 0.45
N CYS A 64 -0.53 -13.78 0.31
CA CYS A 64 -1.43 -14.07 -0.83
C CYS A 64 -2.58 -13.04 -0.91
N TYR A 65 -3.10 -12.60 0.25
CA TYR A 65 -4.18 -11.62 0.33
C TYR A 65 -3.74 -10.19 -0.04
N THR A 66 -2.43 -9.90 -0.14
CA THR A 66 -1.94 -8.63 -0.71
C THR A 66 -2.42 -8.43 -2.13
N CYS A 67 -2.41 -9.53 -2.90
CA CYS A 67 -2.80 -9.55 -4.29
C CYS A 67 -4.31 -9.79 -4.44
N HIS A 68 -4.91 -10.60 -3.56
CA HIS A 68 -6.30 -11.05 -3.71
C HIS A 68 -7.35 -10.23 -2.94
N ALA A 69 -6.98 -9.43 -1.94
CA ALA A 69 -7.93 -8.51 -1.28
C ALA A 69 -8.08 -7.25 -2.12
N THR A 70 -9.19 -7.14 -2.86
CA THR A 70 -9.33 -6.14 -3.94
C THR A 70 -9.70 -4.73 -3.49
N TRP A 71 -10.07 -4.56 -2.21
CA TRP A 71 -10.30 -3.26 -1.58
C TRP A 71 -10.33 -3.42 -0.06
N ALA A 72 -10.22 -2.32 0.69
CA ALA A 72 -10.49 -2.34 2.13
C ALA A 72 -11.15 -1.03 2.58
N PRO A 73 -12.05 -1.07 3.59
CA PRO A 73 -12.55 0.15 4.20
C PRO A 73 -11.41 0.85 4.96
N GLN A 74 -11.25 2.15 4.74
CA GLN A 74 -10.16 2.94 5.29
C GLN A 74 -10.72 4.20 5.95
N CYS A 75 -10.63 4.27 7.28
CA CYS A 75 -11.11 5.38 8.10
C CYS A 75 -9.95 6.30 8.48
N TYR A 76 -9.72 7.36 7.71
CA TYR A 76 -8.63 8.28 7.97
C TYR A 76 -9.07 9.40 8.93
N GLY A 77 -8.25 9.65 9.94
CA GLY A 77 -8.45 10.69 10.96
C GLY A 77 -9.67 10.43 11.86
N CYS A 78 -9.43 10.21 13.14
CA CYS A 78 -10.46 10.15 14.19
C CYS A 78 -10.32 11.39 15.07
N HIS A 79 -11.27 12.33 15.01
CA HIS A 79 -11.31 13.43 15.97
C HIS A 79 -12.10 12.98 17.20
N VAL A 80 -11.39 12.81 18.30
CA VAL A 80 -11.97 12.46 19.60
C VAL A 80 -12.06 13.73 20.42
N LYS A 81 -13.26 14.03 20.92
CA LYS A 81 -13.48 15.11 21.87
C LYS A 81 -13.94 14.53 23.20
N VAL A 82 -13.23 14.86 24.26
CA VAL A 82 -13.61 14.55 25.64
C VAL A 82 -14.02 15.85 26.32
N ASP A 83 -15.29 15.95 26.71
CA ASP A 83 -15.86 17.17 27.26
C ASP A 83 -16.31 16.96 28.71
N TYR A 84 -15.57 17.55 29.64
CA TYR A 84 -15.85 17.50 31.08
C TYR A 84 -16.73 18.66 31.57
N SER A 85 -17.08 19.61 30.69
CA SER A 85 -17.88 20.78 31.07
C SER A 85 -19.31 20.40 31.44
N GLU A 86 -19.98 21.26 32.21
CA GLU A 86 -21.42 21.14 32.50
C GLU A 86 -21.85 19.80 33.14
N GLY A 87 -20.92 19.09 33.80
CA GLY A 87 -21.22 17.80 34.43
C GLY A 87 -21.52 16.68 33.43
N LYS A 88 -21.02 16.81 32.19
CA LYS A 88 -21.14 15.77 31.16
C LYS A 88 -20.47 14.46 31.57
N GLN A 89 -21.07 13.35 31.17
CA GLN A 89 -20.65 12.00 31.54
C GLN A 89 -20.76 11.05 30.34
N ASN A 90 -20.02 9.94 30.39
CA ASN A 90 -20.20 8.81 29.47
C ASN A 90 -20.22 7.48 30.24
N PRO A 91 -20.76 6.42 29.64
CA PRO A 91 -20.63 5.08 30.18
C PRO A 91 -19.17 4.62 30.30
N ASP A 92 -18.80 4.13 31.47
CA ASP A 92 -17.60 3.34 31.71
C ASP A 92 -17.87 1.88 31.35
N TYR A 93 -17.55 1.52 30.11
CA TYR A 93 -17.68 0.16 29.60
C TYR A 93 -16.79 -0.86 30.34
N LEU A 94 -15.69 -0.43 30.96
CA LEU A 94 -14.84 -1.33 31.76
C LEU A 94 -15.48 -1.64 33.11
N ALA A 95 -16.02 -0.64 33.79
CA ALA A 95 -16.78 -0.84 35.02
C ALA A 95 -18.04 -1.67 34.76
N SER A 96 -18.77 -1.37 33.68
CA SER A 96 -19.95 -2.12 33.27
C SER A 96 -19.62 -3.58 32.91
N SER A 97 -18.52 -3.81 32.20
CA SER A 97 -18.06 -5.17 31.86
C SER A 97 -17.64 -5.99 33.08
N LYS A 98 -17.12 -5.35 34.14
CA LYS A 98 -16.77 -6.05 35.39
C LYS A 98 -17.99 -6.48 36.20
N HIS A 99 -19.12 -5.81 36.01
CA HIS A 99 -20.36 -6.18 36.68
C HIS A 99 -20.91 -7.48 36.08
N HIS A 100 -20.85 -8.59 36.82
CA HIS A 100 -21.33 -9.88 36.36
C HIS A 100 -22.38 -10.46 37.30
N VAL A 101 -23.66 -10.25 36.98
CA VAL A 101 -24.79 -10.86 37.70
C VAL A 101 -25.48 -11.85 36.78
N ASN A 102 -25.57 -13.12 37.20
CA ASN A 102 -26.15 -14.22 36.40
C ASN A 102 -25.56 -14.36 34.99
N GLY A 103 -24.25 -14.07 34.83
CA GLY A 103 -23.55 -14.15 33.54
C GLY A 103 -23.82 -12.98 32.57
N LYS A 104 -24.53 -11.93 33.01
CA LYS A 104 -24.74 -10.70 32.24
C LYS A 104 -23.76 -9.63 32.67
N THR A 105 -23.27 -8.84 31.72
CA THR A 105 -22.56 -7.58 31.99
C THR A 105 -23.55 -6.47 32.36
N GLY A 106 -23.09 -5.39 33.01
CA GLY A 106 -23.93 -4.23 33.31
C GLY A 106 -24.57 -3.59 32.06
N GLU A 107 -23.95 -3.76 30.89
CA GLU A 107 -24.44 -3.29 29.58
C GLU A 107 -25.83 -3.85 29.23
N VAL A 108 -26.15 -5.04 29.73
CA VAL A 108 -27.43 -5.71 29.45
C VAL A 108 -28.59 -5.09 30.22
N ASP A 109 -28.32 -4.57 31.42
CA ASP A 109 -29.34 -4.03 32.32
C ASP A 109 -29.42 -2.50 32.18
N THR A 110 -28.34 -1.78 32.49
CA THR A 110 -28.26 -0.33 32.32
C THR A 110 -26.82 0.18 32.41
N LEU A 111 -26.46 1.08 31.51
CA LEU A 111 -25.18 1.81 31.56
C LEU A 111 -25.21 3.03 32.49
N LYS A 112 -26.39 3.46 32.95
CA LYS A 112 -26.54 4.65 33.81
C LYS A 112 -25.93 4.48 35.20
N ASP A 113 -25.75 3.24 35.64
CA ASP A 113 -25.14 2.93 36.93
C ASP A 113 -23.60 2.97 36.85
N PHE A 114 -23.05 3.07 35.63
CA PHE A 114 -21.62 3.04 35.34
C PHE A 114 -21.22 4.30 34.57
N LEU A 115 -21.51 5.47 35.13
CA LEU A 115 -21.13 6.74 34.51
C LEU A 115 -19.81 7.26 35.08
N VAL A 116 -18.98 7.80 34.18
CA VAL A 116 -17.75 8.52 34.53
C VAL A 116 -17.80 9.92 33.93
N ASP A 117 -17.17 10.87 34.61
CA ASP A 117 -17.02 12.25 34.14
C ASP A 117 -16.41 12.29 32.73
N GLY A 118 -16.93 13.20 31.90
CA GLY A 118 -16.48 13.45 30.54
C GLY A 118 -17.35 12.75 29.50
N GLU A 119 -17.99 13.51 28.63
CA GLU A 119 -18.64 12.97 27.42
C GLU A 119 -17.59 12.78 26.33
N VAL A 120 -17.51 11.56 25.79
CA VAL A 120 -16.63 11.24 24.65
C VAL A 120 -17.46 11.21 23.37
N THR A 121 -17.07 12.04 22.41
CA THR A 121 -17.62 12.03 21.05
C THR A 121 -16.50 11.78 20.05
N GLU A 122 -16.80 11.04 19.00
CA GLU A 122 -15.86 10.74 17.93
C GLU A 122 -16.46 11.15 16.58
N THR A 123 -15.67 11.84 15.77
CA THR A 123 -15.96 12.05 14.35
C THR A 123 -14.79 11.56 13.50
N ARG A 124 -15.04 11.36 12.22
CA ARG A 124 -14.05 10.87 11.25
C ARG A 124 -13.82 11.89 10.16
N SER A 125 -12.58 12.04 9.71
CA SER A 125 -12.24 13.00 8.66
C SER A 125 -12.75 12.51 7.30
N TYR A 126 -12.36 11.31 6.86
CA TYR A 126 -12.87 10.75 5.60
C TYR A 126 -12.75 9.22 5.52
N LEU A 127 -13.57 8.62 4.64
CA LEU A 127 -13.63 7.18 4.39
C LEU A 127 -13.37 6.85 2.93
N ARG A 128 -12.72 5.72 2.66
CA ARG A 128 -12.54 5.18 1.31
C ARG A 128 -12.74 3.67 1.27
N TRP A 129 -13.24 3.17 0.14
CA TRP A 129 -13.43 1.74 -0.18
C TRP A 129 -12.70 1.42 -1.47
N GLU A 130 -11.38 1.41 -1.39
CA GLU A 130 -10.50 1.27 -2.54
C GLU A 130 -9.27 0.42 -2.17
N ASP A 131 -8.34 0.33 -3.11
CA ASP A 131 -7.03 -0.28 -2.91
C ASP A 131 -6.32 0.29 -1.66
N PRO A 132 -5.98 -0.56 -0.67
CA PRO A 132 -5.27 -0.14 0.52
C PRO A 132 -3.78 0.12 0.24
N ALA A 133 -3.14 0.86 1.16
CA ALA A 133 -1.69 0.97 1.19
C ALA A 133 -1.04 -0.39 1.51
N LEU A 134 0.28 -0.51 1.35
CA LEU A 134 1.03 -1.70 1.73
C LEU A 134 2.04 -1.37 2.84
N SER A 135 2.28 -2.34 3.71
CA SER A 135 3.34 -2.29 4.72
C SER A 135 3.81 -3.71 5.05
N GLN A 136 4.88 -3.84 5.83
CA GLN A 136 5.32 -5.12 6.35
C GLN A 136 4.51 -5.46 7.61
N ASN A 137 3.93 -6.64 7.67
CA ASN A 137 3.17 -7.14 8.80
C ASN A 137 4.07 -7.71 9.91
N GLY A 138 3.46 -8.09 11.04
CA GLY A 138 4.18 -8.66 12.19
C GLY A 138 4.87 -10.01 11.93
N GLU A 139 4.58 -10.68 10.82
CA GLU A 139 5.25 -11.91 10.37
C GLU A 139 6.37 -11.64 9.36
N GLY A 140 6.65 -10.37 9.06
CA GLY A 140 7.72 -9.94 8.14
C GLY A 140 7.35 -10.06 6.66
N ARG A 141 6.05 -10.18 6.33
CA ARG A 141 5.55 -10.22 4.95
C ARG A 141 4.82 -8.93 4.61
N VAL A 142 4.87 -8.53 3.35
CA VAL A 142 4.11 -7.38 2.86
C VAL A 142 2.63 -7.74 2.79
N SER A 143 1.79 -6.86 3.30
CA SER A 143 0.34 -7.03 3.34
C SER A 143 -0.42 -5.73 3.11
N PRO A 144 -1.74 -5.81 2.79
CA PRO A 144 -2.63 -4.65 2.85
C PRO A 144 -2.54 -3.96 4.20
N THR A 145 -2.64 -2.64 4.19
CA THR A 145 -2.54 -1.78 5.36
C THR A 145 -3.61 -0.71 5.28
N ILE A 146 -4.36 -0.57 6.36
CA ILE A 146 -5.43 0.43 6.50
C ILE A 146 -5.14 1.32 7.70
N PRO A 147 -5.78 2.49 7.80
CA PRO A 147 -5.78 3.24 9.06
C PRO A 147 -6.27 2.37 10.22
N GLY A 148 -5.51 2.36 11.30
CA GLY A 148 -6.02 1.99 12.61
C GLY A 148 -6.67 3.20 13.27
N CYS A 149 -6.53 3.35 14.58
CA CYS A 149 -6.95 4.56 15.27
C CYS A 149 -5.98 5.72 14.96
N GLN A 150 -6.46 6.75 14.27
CA GLN A 150 -5.70 7.97 13.97
C GLN A 150 -6.23 9.16 14.78
N VAL A 151 -6.05 9.10 16.10
CA VAL A 151 -6.68 10.04 17.03
C VAL A 151 -6.02 11.42 17.00
N SER A 152 -6.83 12.44 16.74
CA SER A 152 -6.60 13.84 17.10
C SER A 152 -7.52 14.18 18.27
N LEU A 153 -6.97 14.63 19.39
CA LEU A 153 -7.69 14.78 20.66
C LEU A 153 -7.99 16.24 20.98
N THR A 154 -9.25 16.54 21.26
CA THR A 154 -9.66 17.77 21.95
C THR A 154 -10.16 17.43 23.35
N VAL A 155 -9.71 18.16 24.36
CA VAL A 155 -10.17 18.01 25.75
C VAL A 155 -10.71 19.35 26.23
N ILE A 156 -11.96 19.36 26.66
CA ILE A 156 -12.62 20.53 27.28
C ILE A 156 -12.67 20.27 28.79
N GLY A 157 -12.11 21.19 29.57
CA GLY A 157 -12.07 21.12 31.02
C GLY A 157 -13.44 21.35 31.67
N LYS A 158 -13.53 21.10 32.98
CA LYS A 158 -14.77 21.28 33.75
C LYS A 158 -15.31 22.72 33.71
N GLU A 159 -14.43 23.69 33.56
CA GLU A 159 -14.75 25.12 33.44
C GLU A 159 -15.10 25.55 32.00
N GLY A 160 -15.13 24.63 31.04
CA GLY A 160 -15.43 24.91 29.63
C GLY A 160 -14.24 25.40 28.80
N ASN A 161 -13.07 25.59 29.41
CA ASN A 161 -11.84 25.95 28.70
C ASN A 161 -11.24 24.76 27.94
N THR A 162 -10.65 25.03 26.77
CA THR A 162 -9.98 23.99 25.97
C THR A 162 -8.60 23.69 26.55
N LEU A 163 -8.40 22.47 27.05
CA LEU A 163 -7.12 22.00 27.63
C LEU A 163 -6.18 21.44 26.56
N LEU A 164 -6.76 20.75 25.57
CA LEU A 164 -6.07 20.26 24.38
C LEU A 164 -6.96 20.54 23.18
N GLN A 165 -6.37 21.02 22.09
CA GLN A 165 -7.06 21.23 20.82
C GLN A 165 -6.34 20.44 19.73
N ASN A 166 -7.04 19.52 19.06
CA ASN A 166 -6.52 18.75 17.94
C ASN A 166 -5.11 18.15 18.19
N HIS A 167 -4.89 17.65 19.41
CA HIS A 167 -3.60 17.20 19.85
C HIS A 167 -3.35 15.77 19.39
N ILE A 168 -2.23 15.53 18.71
CA ILE A 168 -1.73 14.19 18.41
C ILE A 168 -0.52 13.94 19.31
N PHE A 169 -0.60 12.89 20.12
CA PHE A 169 0.53 12.48 20.96
C PHE A 169 1.66 11.89 20.12
N LYS A 170 2.89 12.01 20.62
CA LYS A 170 4.07 11.38 20.03
C LYS A 170 4.63 10.31 20.95
N ILE A 171 5.18 9.26 20.34
CA ILE A 171 5.86 8.18 21.05
C ILE A 171 7.38 8.37 20.88
N PRO A 172 8.10 8.79 21.93
CA PRO A 172 9.55 8.97 21.85
C PRO A 172 10.25 7.61 21.70
N ASN A 173 11.36 7.61 20.97
CA ASN A 173 12.24 6.47 20.73
C ASN A 173 11.56 5.22 20.11
N ALA A 174 10.42 5.42 19.44
CA ALA A 174 9.70 4.36 18.73
C ALA A 174 9.93 4.45 17.22
N GLU A 175 9.98 3.28 16.56
CA GLU A 175 10.04 3.14 15.09
C GLU A 175 11.08 4.05 14.39
N GLY A 176 12.23 4.25 15.05
CA GLY A 176 13.35 5.02 14.51
C GLY A 176 13.28 6.54 14.68
N ALA A 177 12.26 7.08 15.38
CA ALA A 177 12.03 8.53 15.46
C ALA A 177 12.81 9.29 16.56
N GLY A 178 13.73 8.64 17.27
CA GLY A 178 14.54 9.27 18.34
C GLY A 178 13.70 9.99 19.41
N GLU A 179 14.29 10.97 20.10
CA GLU A 179 13.61 11.69 21.19
C GLU A 179 12.43 12.56 20.73
N GLU A 180 12.43 13.08 19.50
CA GLU A 180 11.30 13.86 18.95
C GLU A 180 10.02 13.00 18.91
N GLY A 181 10.18 11.71 18.66
CA GLY A 181 9.12 10.73 18.64
C GLY A 181 8.27 10.75 17.37
N ILE A 182 7.56 9.66 17.17
CA ILE A 182 6.67 9.43 16.02
C ILE A 182 5.22 9.72 16.42
N ASN A 183 4.40 10.21 15.50
CA ASN A 183 2.98 10.43 15.79
C ASN A 183 2.29 9.12 16.16
N ALA A 184 1.55 9.11 17.28
CA ALA A 184 0.82 7.95 17.81
C ALA A 184 -0.49 7.63 17.04
N ILE A 185 -0.67 8.21 15.85
CA ILE A 185 -1.68 7.77 14.90
C ILE A 185 -1.16 6.52 14.19
N THR A 186 -2.00 5.50 14.02
CA THR A 186 -1.54 4.20 13.52
C THR A 186 -2.11 3.85 12.16
N MET A 187 -1.26 3.21 11.36
CA MET A 187 -1.65 2.37 10.24
C MET A 187 -1.46 0.91 10.66
N SER A 188 -2.35 0.04 10.20
CA SER A 188 -2.44 -1.34 10.67
C SER A 188 -2.42 -2.30 9.49
N PRO A 189 -1.41 -3.18 9.39
CA PRO A 189 -1.46 -4.31 8.48
C PRO A 189 -2.70 -5.16 8.76
N VAL A 190 -3.42 -5.57 7.72
CA VAL A 190 -4.70 -6.28 7.85
C VAL A 190 -4.86 -7.31 6.74
N GLN A 191 -5.60 -8.39 7.04
CA GLN A 191 -6.19 -9.27 6.03
C GLN A 191 -7.66 -8.85 5.81
N PRO A 192 -8.00 -8.10 4.74
CA PRO A 192 -9.38 -7.70 4.49
C PRO A 192 -10.27 -8.90 4.11
N HIS A 193 -11.56 -8.78 4.36
CA HIS A 193 -12.58 -9.78 3.99
C HIS A 193 -13.04 -9.68 2.51
N THR A 194 -12.19 -9.12 1.65
CA THR A 194 -12.49 -8.78 0.24
C THR A 194 -11.68 -9.63 -0.72
N VAL A 195 -11.25 -10.81 -0.25
CA VAL A 195 -10.48 -11.77 -1.03
C VAL A 195 -11.31 -12.26 -2.21
N SER A 196 -10.76 -12.12 -3.41
CA SER A 196 -11.42 -12.47 -4.67
C SER A 196 -10.54 -13.37 -5.54
N LYS A 197 -11.17 -14.10 -6.49
CA LYS A 197 -10.45 -14.90 -7.49
C LYS A 197 -9.58 -14.04 -8.40
N ALA A 198 -10.09 -12.85 -8.77
CA ALA A 198 -9.31 -11.88 -9.52
C ALA A 198 -8.38 -11.14 -8.55
N SER A 199 -7.10 -11.06 -8.89
CA SER A 199 -6.16 -10.25 -8.15
C SER A 199 -6.32 -8.77 -8.50
N ARG A 200 -5.71 -7.92 -7.67
CA ARG A 200 -5.41 -6.53 -8.02
C ARG A 200 -4.48 -6.48 -9.23
N THR A 201 -4.50 -5.36 -9.93
CA THR A 201 -3.63 -5.14 -11.10
C THR A 201 -2.20 -4.85 -10.68
N CYS A 202 -1.22 -5.02 -11.56
CA CYS A 202 0.18 -4.71 -11.28
C CYS A 202 0.36 -3.24 -10.86
N GLU A 203 -0.36 -2.34 -11.52
CA GLU A 203 -0.34 -0.90 -11.35
C GLU A 203 -0.85 -0.47 -9.97
N SER A 204 -1.77 -1.24 -9.38
CA SER A 204 -2.30 -0.96 -8.03
C SER A 204 -1.21 -0.92 -6.95
N CYS A 205 -0.07 -1.55 -7.20
CA CYS A 205 1.07 -1.61 -6.29
C CYS A 205 2.31 -0.93 -6.89
N HIS A 206 2.68 -1.29 -8.13
CA HIS A 206 3.96 -0.90 -8.73
C HIS A 206 3.99 0.55 -9.23
N SER A 207 2.84 1.21 -9.43
CA SER A 207 2.78 2.62 -9.83
C SER A 207 1.99 3.48 -8.85
N SER A 208 1.74 2.98 -7.63
CA SER A 208 0.89 3.63 -6.64
C SER A 208 1.71 4.19 -5.48
N LEU A 209 1.77 5.53 -5.38
CA LEU A 209 2.37 6.24 -4.25
C LEU A 209 1.73 5.82 -2.93
N LYS A 210 0.41 5.62 -2.94
CA LYS A 210 -0.35 5.15 -1.78
C LYS A 210 0.06 3.74 -1.36
N ALA A 211 0.19 2.81 -2.31
CA ALA A 211 0.67 1.46 -2.02
C ALA A 211 2.08 1.49 -1.40
N MET A 212 2.93 2.40 -1.85
CA MET A 212 4.27 2.63 -1.30
C MET A 212 4.30 3.44 0.02
N GLY A 213 3.14 3.77 0.61
CA GLY A 213 3.05 4.49 1.88
C GLY A 213 3.29 6.00 1.79
N ARG A 214 3.44 6.59 0.60
CA ARG A 214 3.59 8.04 0.40
C ARG A 214 2.26 8.81 0.43
N GLY A 215 1.17 8.15 0.82
CA GLY A 215 -0.16 8.75 0.91
C GLY A 215 -0.93 8.86 -0.40
N ILE A 216 -2.18 9.26 -0.28
CA ILE A 216 -3.10 9.45 -1.39
C ILE A 216 -2.60 10.63 -2.22
N ASN A 217 -2.42 10.42 -3.53
CA ASN A 217 -1.83 11.42 -4.43
C ASN A 217 -0.49 11.99 -3.91
N GLY A 218 0.32 11.17 -3.23
CA GLY A 218 1.60 11.58 -2.64
C GLY A 218 1.47 12.45 -1.39
N GLY A 219 0.33 12.40 -0.68
CA GLY A 219 0.09 13.18 0.54
C GLY A 219 -0.23 14.65 0.28
N LYS A 220 -0.61 14.97 -0.96
CA LYS A 220 -0.89 16.33 -1.44
C LYS A 220 -2.38 16.56 -1.66
N TYR A 221 -3.24 15.72 -1.07
CA TYR A 221 -4.68 15.83 -1.26
C TYR A 221 -5.27 16.98 -0.42
N PHE A 222 -4.75 17.18 0.79
CA PHE A 222 -5.20 18.25 1.69
C PHE A 222 -4.20 19.41 1.75
N ALA A 223 -4.69 20.59 2.14
CA ALA A 223 -3.85 21.70 2.53
C ALA A 223 -3.03 21.34 3.79
N ASP A 224 -2.01 22.14 4.09
CA ASP A 224 -1.16 21.99 5.28
C ASP A 224 -2.01 21.99 6.57
N GLN A 225 -2.19 20.80 7.15
CA GLN A 225 -3.05 20.59 8.32
C GLN A 225 -2.42 21.09 9.62
N THR A 226 -1.14 21.49 9.59
CA THR A 226 -0.49 22.15 10.73
C THR A 226 -0.92 23.60 10.90
N LYS A 227 -1.66 24.14 9.92
CA LYS A 227 -2.16 25.52 9.90
C LYS A 227 -3.67 25.53 9.95
N THR A 228 -4.22 26.51 10.66
CA THR A 228 -5.65 26.77 10.66
C THR A 228 -6.10 27.10 9.24
N THR A 229 -7.14 26.43 8.79
CA THR A 229 -7.81 26.73 7.52
C THR A 229 -8.87 27.78 7.76
N ILE A 230 -8.75 28.89 7.04
CA ILE A 230 -9.74 29.96 6.98
C ILE A 230 -10.29 29.97 5.55
N VAL A 231 -11.62 29.96 5.41
CA VAL A 231 -12.30 30.02 4.11
C VAL A 231 -13.02 31.35 4.03
N ASP A 232 -12.41 32.33 3.37
CA ASP A 232 -12.97 33.67 3.24
C ASP A 232 -12.46 34.38 1.96
N LEU A 233 -12.92 35.61 1.73
CA LEU A 233 -12.46 36.47 0.65
C LEU A 233 -10.96 36.75 0.78
N MET A 234 -10.18 36.19 -0.14
CA MET A 234 -8.72 36.33 -0.18
C MET A 234 -8.26 36.93 -1.51
N ARG A 235 -7.13 37.64 -1.48
CA ARG A 235 -6.36 37.97 -2.68
C ARG A 235 -5.66 36.73 -3.23
N ALA A 236 -5.12 36.83 -4.45
CA ALA A 236 -4.35 35.75 -5.08
C ALA A 236 -3.12 35.29 -4.26
N ASP A 237 -2.58 36.15 -3.40
CA ASP A 237 -1.48 35.85 -2.47
C ASP A 237 -1.94 35.22 -1.14
N LYS A 238 -3.24 34.89 -1.01
CA LYS A 238 -3.89 34.35 0.20
C LYS A 238 -4.01 35.34 1.36
N THR A 239 -3.82 36.64 1.13
CA THR A 239 -4.11 37.66 2.13
C THR A 239 -5.63 37.81 2.31
N LEU A 240 -6.10 37.71 3.55
CA LEU A 240 -7.51 37.91 3.92
C LEU A 240 -7.91 39.37 3.71
N LEU A 241 -9.07 39.57 3.06
CA LEU A 241 -9.67 40.90 2.85
C LEU A 241 -10.59 41.33 4.02
N PRO A 242 -11.38 40.43 4.64
CA PRO A 242 -12.22 40.80 5.78
C PRO A 242 -11.41 41.06 7.04
N LYS A 243 -11.95 41.91 7.91
CA LYS A 243 -11.37 42.22 9.22
C LYS A 243 -11.76 41.22 10.31
N GLN A 244 -12.90 40.57 10.14
CA GLN A 244 -13.42 39.55 11.03
C GLN A 244 -13.46 38.25 10.25
N VAL A 245 -12.79 37.23 10.77
CA VAL A 245 -12.66 35.91 10.16
C VAL A 245 -12.88 34.87 11.23
N ASP A 246 -13.51 33.77 10.85
CA ASP A 246 -13.70 32.61 11.71
C ASP A 246 -12.77 31.48 11.27
N GLU A 247 -12.33 30.69 12.24
CA GLU A 247 -11.56 29.47 11.95
C GLU A 247 -12.50 28.37 11.47
N GLN A 248 -12.33 27.91 10.23
CA GLN A 248 -13.16 26.86 9.68
C GLN A 248 -12.66 25.47 10.11
N ILE A 249 -11.34 25.27 10.09
CA ILE A 249 -10.69 24.03 10.54
C ILE A 249 -9.46 24.43 11.36
N PRO A 250 -9.49 24.27 12.70
CA PRO A 250 -8.35 24.58 13.54
C PRO A 250 -7.15 23.69 13.19
N ALA A 251 -5.94 24.22 13.36
CA ALA A 251 -4.70 23.48 13.12
C ALA A 251 -4.63 22.15 13.89
N ILE A 252 -3.89 21.20 13.34
CA ILE A 252 -3.44 19.96 13.99
C ILE A 252 -1.89 20.02 14.01
N PRO A 253 -1.26 20.68 15.00
CA PRO A 253 0.16 21.07 14.91
C PRO A 253 1.14 19.93 14.67
N ASN A 254 0.84 18.73 15.19
CA ASN A 254 1.70 17.56 15.04
C ASN A 254 1.44 16.76 13.74
N LEU A 255 0.42 17.10 12.95
CA LEU A 255 0.11 16.44 11.68
C LEU A 255 0.86 17.10 10.50
N LYS A 256 2.19 17.00 10.51
CA LYS A 256 3.07 17.54 9.45
C LYS A 256 2.84 16.89 8.08
N HIS A 257 2.31 15.68 8.08
CA HIS A 257 1.95 14.92 6.88
C HIS A 257 0.50 14.48 7.00
N GLU A 258 -0.22 14.49 5.88
CA GLU A 258 -1.59 14.00 5.80
C GLU A 258 -1.73 12.59 6.41
N PHE A 259 -2.86 12.29 7.06
CA PHE A 259 -3.21 10.99 7.65
C PHE A 259 -2.86 9.76 6.78
N SER A 260 -2.89 9.86 5.45
CA SER A 260 -2.58 8.74 4.56
C SER A 260 -1.08 8.46 4.36
N VAL A 261 -0.21 9.36 4.78
CA VAL A 261 1.24 9.28 4.59
C VAL A 261 1.88 8.48 5.72
N MET A 262 2.39 7.28 5.41
CA MET A 262 3.24 6.51 6.32
C MET A 262 4.71 6.92 6.20
N ILE A 263 5.12 7.36 5.02
CA ILE A 263 6.51 7.63 4.66
C ILE A 263 6.62 8.96 3.93
N ASP A 264 7.53 9.82 4.38
CA ASP A 264 7.81 11.12 3.75
C ASP A 264 8.59 11.01 2.43
N GLU A 265 8.88 12.16 1.82
CA GLU A 265 9.63 12.21 0.56
C GLU A 265 11.07 11.69 0.69
N ASN A 266 11.66 11.76 1.89
CA ASN A 266 13.02 11.29 2.21
C ASN A 266 13.09 9.78 2.53
N GLY A 267 11.93 9.13 2.69
CA GLY A 267 11.85 7.72 3.03
C GLY A 267 11.78 7.44 4.54
N THR A 268 11.52 8.46 5.37
CA THR A 268 11.36 8.36 6.82
C THR A 268 9.92 7.98 7.18
N GLN A 269 9.73 7.07 8.12
CA GLN A 269 8.40 6.75 8.64
C GLN A 269 7.90 7.89 9.56
N VAL A 270 6.67 8.37 9.34
CA VAL A 270 6.15 9.58 10.01
C VAL A 270 4.95 9.34 10.94
N GLN A 271 4.43 8.12 10.94
CA GLN A 271 3.39 7.65 11.85
C GLN A 271 3.58 6.17 12.14
N THR A 272 2.96 5.68 13.21
CA THR A 272 3.15 4.28 13.62
C THR A 272 2.56 3.28 12.63
N VAL A 273 3.21 2.13 12.43
CA VAL A 273 2.72 1.07 11.54
C VAL A 273 2.75 -0.29 12.23
N GLY A 274 1.63 -0.64 12.87
CA GLY A 274 1.49 -1.90 13.59
C GLY A 274 2.54 -2.12 14.68
N ASN A 275 2.98 -1.03 15.32
CA ASN A 275 4.08 -0.95 16.30
C ASN A 275 3.98 -1.90 17.52
N HIS A 276 2.87 -2.63 17.67
CA HIS A 276 2.71 -3.71 18.64
C HIS A 276 3.40 -5.02 18.23
N TRP A 277 3.85 -5.16 16.96
CA TRP A 277 4.65 -6.29 16.49
C TRP A 277 6.07 -5.86 16.11
N LYS A 278 7.06 -6.64 16.53
CA LYS A 278 8.49 -6.36 16.29
C LYS A 278 8.87 -6.20 14.82
N LEU A 279 8.24 -6.97 13.91
CA LEU A 279 8.56 -6.94 12.48
C LEU A 279 7.65 -6.01 11.67
N SER A 280 6.61 -5.44 12.29
CA SER A 280 5.71 -4.54 11.57
C SER A 280 6.37 -3.19 11.36
N GLN A 281 6.28 -2.66 10.15
CA GLN A 281 6.84 -1.36 9.77
C GLN A 281 6.30 -0.90 8.41
N ALA A 282 6.40 0.39 8.13
CA ALA A 282 6.25 0.89 6.77
C ALA A 282 7.29 0.23 5.83
N LEU A 283 7.01 0.19 4.53
CA LEU A 283 7.95 -0.39 3.57
C LEU A 283 9.27 0.39 3.57
N ASP A 284 10.38 -0.29 3.87
CA ASP A 284 11.70 0.33 3.87
C ASP A 284 12.12 0.82 2.46
N ASN A 285 13.20 1.61 2.41
CA ASN A 285 13.72 2.18 1.17
C ASN A 285 14.06 1.10 0.13
N GLU A 286 14.66 -0.01 0.54
CA GLU A 286 15.09 -1.08 -0.35
C GLU A 286 13.88 -1.80 -0.99
N THR A 287 12.87 -2.09 -0.19
CA THR A 287 11.62 -2.73 -0.62
C THR A 287 10.86 -1.82 -1.57
N ARG A 288 10.77 -0.51 -1.26
CA ARG A 288 10.12 0.46 -2.16
C ARG A 288 10.87 0.63 -3.48
N ALA A 289 12.21 0.64 -3.47
CA ALA A 289 13.00 0.69 -4.71
C ALA A 289 12.77 -0.53 -5.60
N LYS A 290 12.54 -1.71 -5.01
CA LYS A 290 12.16 -2.93 -5.74
C LYS A 290 10.71 -2.92 -6.22
N LEU A 291 9.82 -2.23 -5.52
CA LEU A 291 8.40 -2.13 -5.82
C LEU A 291 8.11 -1.09 -6.91
N ASP A 292 8.75 0.08 -6.87
CA ASP A 292 8.43 1.20 -7.75
C ASP A 292 8.78 0.93 -9.22
N ARG A 293 7.78 1.08 -10.09
CA ARG A 293 7.88 1.02 -11.56
C ARG A 293 7.25 2.25 -12.22
N SER A 294 6.87 3.27 -11.46
CA SER A 294 6.22 4.49 -11.97
C SER A 294 7.08 5.23 -13.01
N GLY A 295 8.41 5.17 -12.88
CA GLY A 295 9.36 5.75 -13.84
C GLY A 295 9.63 4.91 -15.10
N ALA A 296 9.10 3.68 -15.20
CA ALA A 296 9.41 2.78 -16.31
C ALA A 296 8.97 3.32 -17.68
N CYS A 297 7.93 4.16 -17.71
CA CYS A 297 7.47 4.83 -18.93
C CYS A 297 8.58 5.72 -19.51
N LEU A 298 9.28 6.47 -18.66
CA LEU A 298 10.32 7.41 -19.09
C LEU A 298 11.51 6.67 -19.72
N SER A 299 11.83 5.46 -19.27
CA SER A 299 12.93 4.67 -19.85
C SER A 299 12.74 4.37 -21.34
N CYS A 300 11.50 4.21 -21.81
CA CYS A 300 11.20 4.03 -23.23
C CYS A 300 10.94 5.35 -23.96
N HIS A 301 10.55 6.40 -23.23
CA HIS A 301 10.16 7.70 -23.80
C HIS A 301 11.26 8.76 -23.74
N GLN A 302 12.43 8.49 -23.15
CA GLN A 302 13.49 9.49 -22.98
C GLN A 302 13.91 10.12 -24.32
N GLU A 303 13.92 9.33 -25.41
CA GLU A 303 14.36 9.79 -26.73
C GLU A 303 13.20 10.31 -27.60
N ILE A 304 11.96 10.10 -27.15
CA ILE A 304 10.76 10.46 -27.91
C ILE A 304 10.38 11.93 -27.59
N PRO A 305 10.08 12.76 -28.60
CA PRO A 305 10.00 12.41 -30.02
C PRO A 305 11.27 12.69 -30.84
N ASN A 306 12.20 13.52 -30.35
CA ASN A 306 13.17 14.20 -31.23
C ASN A 306 14.64 14.07 -30.82
N GLU A 307 14.96 13.34 -29.75
CA GLU A 307 16.34 13.28 -29.27
C GLU A 307 17.20 12.29 -30.07
N ASP A 308 16.58 11.26 -30.68
CA ASP A 308 17.23 10.32 -31.60
C ASP A 308 16.68 10.45 -33.04
N LEU A 309 17.58 10.40 -34.02
CA LEU A 309 17.24 10.58 -35.43
C LEU A 309 16.33 9.46 -35.97
N ALA A 310 16.56 8.21 -35.58
CA ALA A 310 15.75 7.09 -36.03
C ALA A 310 14.38 7.11 -35.35
N VAL A 311 14.32 7.41 -34.05
CA VAL A 311 13.08 7.59 -33.30
C VAL A 311 12.25 8.73 -33.89
N SER A 312 12.87 9.88 -34.18
CA SER A 312 12.20 11.03 -34.79
C SER A 312 11.61 10.70 -36.16
N LEU A 313 12.36 9.98 -37.00
CA LEU A 313 11.87 9.51 -38.30
C LEU A 313 10.65 8.59 -38.13
N MET A 314 10.67 7.66 -37.18
CA MET A 314 9.52 6.78 -36.93
C MET A 314 8.28 7.55 -36.46
N VAL A 315 8.44 8.44 -35.48
CA VAL A 315 7.33 9.26 -34.94
C VAL A 315 6.74 10.15 -36.03
N HIS A 316 7.59 10.78 -36.84
CA HIS A 316 7.16 11.60 -37.97
C HIS A 316 6.40 10.75 -39.00
N THR A 317 6.91 9.57 -39.36
CA THR A 317 6.26 8.67 -40.32
C THR A 317 4.89 8.20 -39.82
N ALA A 318 4.77 7.82 -38.54
CA ALA A 318 3.50 7.43 -37.94
C ALA A 318 2.48 8.58 -37.96
N LYS A 319 2.92 9.81 -37.64
CA LYS A 319 2.07 11.01 -37.69
C LYS A 319 1.54 11.30 -39.10
N PHE A 320 2.40 11.24 -40.11
CA PHE A 320 2.01 11.50 -41.51
C PHE A 320 1.19 10.37 -42.13
N ALA A 321 1.37 9.14 -41.66
CA ALA A 321 0.54 8.00 -42.04
C ALA A 321 -0.84 7.99 -41.35
N GLY A 322 -1.14 8.96 -40.48
CA GLY A 322 -2.42 9.04 -39.76
C GLY A 322 -2.63 7.91 -38.75
N VAL A 323 -1.56 7.30 -38.25
CA VAL A 323 -1.65 6.17 -37.31
C VAL A 323 -1.99 6.69 -35.91
N THR A 324 -3.10 6.21 -35.36
CA THR A 324 -3.48 6.45 -33.97
C THR A 324 -2.98 5.30 -33.09
N ILE A 325 -2.19 5.62 -32.07
CA ILE A 325 -1.64 4.62 -31.15
C ILE A 325 -2.55 4.55 -29.92
N ASP A 326 -3.38 3.51 -29.86
CA ASP A 326 -4.15 3.17 -28.66
C ASP A 326 -3.33 2.30 -27.68
N ASN A 327 -3.92 1.95 -26.54
CA ASN A 327 -3.26 1.15 -25.50
C ASN A 327 -2.90 -0.28 -25.98
N SER A 328 -3.72 -0.89 -26.84
CA SER A 328 -3.45 -2.23 -27.38
C SER A 328 -2.27 -2.20 -28.34
N MET A 329 -2.26 -1.21 -29.24
CA MET A 329 -1.17 -0.97 -30.16
C MET A 329 0.12 -0.63 -29.42
N HIS A 330 0.06 0.21 -28.38
CA HIS A 330 1.21 0.57 -27.55
C HIS A 330 1.84 -0.69 -26.93
N LYS A 331 1.03 -1.55 -26.27
CA LYS A 331 1.51 -2.82 -25.69
C LYS A 331 2.14 -3.74 -26.73
N SER A 332 1.55 -3.80 -27.92
CA SER A 332 2.05 -4.60 -29.05
C SER A 332 3.41 -4.09 -29.56
N ILE A 333 3.56 -2.77 -29.72
CA ILE A 333 4.81 -2.13 -30.15
C ILE A 333 5.92 -2.43 -29.14
N VAL A 334 5.64 -2.23 -27.84
CA VAL A 334 6.62 -2.49 -26.77
C VAL A 334 7.05 -3.96 -26.78
N ASN A 335 6.10 -4.90 -26.83
CA ASN A 335 6.41 -6.33 -26.86
C ASN A 335 7.28 -6.71 -28.07
N LYS A 336 6.93 -6.25 -29.27
CA LYS A 336 7.70 -6.52 -30.49
C LYS A 336 9.09 -5.92 -30.45
N SER A 337 9.23 -4.71 -29.92
CA SER A 337 10.51 -4.01 -29.81
C SER A 337 11.47 -4.76 -28.88
N ILE A 338 10.97 -5.26 -27.74
CA ILE A 338 11.75 -6.09 -26.81
C ILE A 338 12.19 -7.39 -27.50
N LEU A 339 11.29 -8.09 -28.18
CA LEU A 339 11.62 -9.36 -28.86
C LEU A 339 12.63 -9.16 -29.99
N LEU A 340 12.45 -8.11 -30.81
CA LEU A 340 13.38 -7.77 -31.88
C LEU A 340 14.76 -7.44 -31.31
N GLY A 341 14.83 -6.59 -30.29
CA GLY A 341 16.08 -6.25 -29.61
C GLY A 341 16.80 -7.48 -29.06
N ALA A 342 16.06 -8.37 -28.38
CA ALA A 342 16.63 -9.61 -27.84
C ALA A 342 17.22 -10.52 -28.93
N TRP A 343 16.49 -10.75 -30.02
CA TRP A 343 16.98 -11.58 -31.13
C TRP A 343 18.15 -10.95 -31.87
N VAL A 344 18.14 -9.63 -32.08
CA VAL A 344 19.26 -8.91 -32.68
C VAL A 344 20.52 -9.04 -31.83
N GLN A 345 20.40 -8.93 -30.49
CA GLN A 345 21.52 -9.12 -29.58
C GLN A 345 22.08 -10.55 -29.63
N VAL A 346 21.21 -11.57 -29.60
CA VAL A 346 21.63 -12.98 -29.66
C VAL A 346 22.29 -13.31 -31.01
N LEU A 347 21.63 -12.99 -32.12
CA LEU A 347 22.13 -13.29 -33.46
C LEU A 347 23.37 -12.47 -33.80
N GLY A 348 23.41 -11.20 -33.41
CA GLY A 348 24.57 -10.33 -33.57
C GLY A 348 25.78 -10.85 -32.79
N GLY A 349 25.59 -11.29 -31.54
CA GLY A 349 26.63 -11.91 -30.73
C GLY A 349 27.16 -13.21 -31.36
N LEU A 350 26.27 -14.09 -31.82
CA LEU A 350 26.66 -15.32 -32.52
C LEU A 350 27.43 -15.05 -33.81
N PHE A 351 26.98 -14.07 -34.60
CA PHE A 351 27.66 -13.68 -35.84
C PHE A 351 29.06 -13.13 -35.56
N LEU A 352 29.19 -12.19 -34.63
CA LEU A 352 30.48 -11.62 -34.24
C LEU A 352 31.43 -12.69 -33.69
N GLY A 353 30.93 -13.59 -32.83
CA GLY A 353 31.71 -14.72 -32.34
C GLY A 353 32.18 -15.64 -33.47
N GLY A 354 31.30 -15.95 -34.42
CA GLY A 354 31.62 -16.72 -35.62
C GLY A 354 32.70 -16.05 -36.48
N VAL A 355 32.62 -14.74 -36.68
CA VAL A 355 33.64 -13.97 -37.42
C VAL A 355 34.98 -14.00 -36.71
N VAL A 356 35.02 -13.85 -35.38
CA VAL A 356 36.26 -13.93 -34.60
C VAL A 356 36.90 -15.31 -34.71
N VAL A 357 36.11 -16.38 -34.56
CA VAL A 357 36.58 -17.77 -34.73
C VAL A 357 37.12 -18.00 -36.14
N TYR A 358 36.40 -17.53 -37.16
CA TYR A 358 36.82 -17.63 -38.55
C TYR A 358 38.17 -16.93 -38.80
N LEU A 359 38.31 -15.69 -38.31
CA LEU A 359 39.55 -14.92 -38.44
C LEU A 359 40.71 -15.57 -37.68
N TYR A 360 40.46 -16.12 -36.48
CA TYR A 360 41.45 -16.87 -35.70
C TYR A 360 41.90 -18.14 -36.42
N MET A 361 40.97 -18.93 -36.96
CA MET A 361 41.29 -20.13 -37.74
C MET A 361 42.08 -19.80 -39.00
N ARG A 362 41.72 -18.71 -39.70
CA ARG A 362 42.46 -18.22 -40.87
C ARG A 362 43.89 -17.82 -40.52
N ARG A 363 44.10 -17.09 -39.42
CA ARG A 363 45.43 -16.73 -38.92
C ARG A 363 46.26 -17.96 -38.52
N ARG A 364 45.65 -18.93 -37.83
CA ARG A 364 46.32 -20.17 -37.43
C ARG A 364 46.76 -21.00 -38.65
N LYS A 365 45.95 -21.03 -39.71
CA LYS A 365 46.28 -21.71 -40.97
C LYS A 365 47.45 -21.03 -41.69
N GLN A 366 47.47 -19.69 -41.73
CA GLN A 366 48.60 -18.92 -42.28
C GLN A 366 49.91 -19.10 -41.49
N MET A 367 49.83 -19.23 -40.16
CA MET A 367 51.01 -19.49 -39.31
C MET A 367 51.56 -20.92 -39.47
N ARG A 368 50.71 -21.89 -39.84
CA ARG A 368 51.13 -23.28 -40.14
C ARG A 368 51.89 -23.38 -41.47
N CYS A 369 51.44 -22.68 -42.52
CA CYS A 369 52.11 -22.65 -43.82
C CYS A 369 53.43 -21.86 -43.87
N LYS A 370 53.84 -21.21 -42.77
CA LYS A 370 55.14 -20.51 -42.65
C LYS A 370 56.21 -21.33 -41.91
N LYS A 371 55.87 -22.53 -41.44
CA LYS A 371 56.75 -23.43 -40.67
C LYS A 371 57.19 -24.69 -41.43
N ASP A 372 56.74 -24.84 -42.67
CA ASP A 372 57.30 -25.74 -43.68
C ASP A 372 58.05 -24.88 -44.70
#